data_AF-A0ABD1HZW3-F1
#
_entry.id   AF-A0ABD1HZW3-F1
#
_cell.length_a   1.000
_cell.length_b   1.000
_cell.length_c   1.000
_cell.angle_alpha   90.00
_cell.angle_beta   90.00
_cell.angle_gamma   90.00
#
_symmetry.space_group_name_H-M   'P 1'
#
loop_
_entity.id
_entity.type
_entity.pdbx_description
1 polymer ?
#
loop_
_entity_poly.entity_id
_entity_poly.type
_entity_poly.pdbx_seq_one_letter_code
_entity_poly.pdbx_strand_id
1 'polypeptide(L)'
;MDPQAFIRLSIGSLGIRFPGSAAEESGICSFSSPCVCEIRLRGFPVQTTPIPFIPSPEATPNSHSVSSSFYLEESDLKALLAPGCLYASHARLEIVVFTGRKGSHCGVGVKRQQIGAFKLDVGPEWCKGKPAILFNGWIGIGKNRHETGKPGAELHMRVKLDPDPRYVFQFEDETMLCPQIVQLQGNVKQPIFSCKFTRDRPSQVDPLSNFGSNSADGSNQDMGRRERKGWRVKIHDLSGSAVAAAFITTPFVPATGCDWVAKSNPGAWLIVRPDPCSPESWQPWGKLEAWRERGGIKDCICFRFHVLSDGQEGGEFLISEILINAEKGGEFFIDTDRQVRAAATPLPSPQSTGDFAGLSPVDGGFVMSCRVQGEGKLSKPHVQLAMRHVTCVEDAAIFMALAAAVDLSIEACVPFRRKIRRGSHSW
;
A
#
# COMPACT_ATOMS: atom_id res chain seq x y z
N MET A 1 16.42 15.29 10.13
CA MET A 1 15.24 15.15 9.25
C MET A 1 14.04 15.58 10.05
N ASP A 2 13.17 16.41 9.49
CA ASP A 2 12.00 16.95 10.21
C ASP A 2 10.69 16.34 9.69
N PRO A 3 9.90 15.67 10.54
CA PRO A 3 8.68 15.03 10.09
C PRO A 3 7.54 16.03 9.90
N GLN A 4 6.65 15.74 8.97
CA GLN A 4 5.37 16.42 8.81
C GLN A 4 4.29 15.76 9.67
N ALA A 5 3.30 16.56 10.07
CA ALA A 5 2.18 16.09 10.88
C ALA A 5 1.18 15.31 10.00
N PHE A 6 0.96 14.06 10.37
CA PHE A 6 -0.10 13.20 9.83
C PHE A 6 -0.86 12.57 11.00
N ILE A 7 -2.09 12.16 10.74
CA ILE A 7 -2.96 11.55 11.75
C ILE A 7 -3.52 10.25 11.21
N ARG A 8 -3.48 9.22 12.04
CA ARG A 8 -4.12 7.94 11.77
C ARG A 8 -5.45 7.88 12.52
N LEU A 9 -6.54 7.74 11.78
CA LEU A 9 -7.86 7.38 12.31
C LEU A 9 -8.01 5.87 12.21
N SER A 10 -8.03 5.19 13.34
CA SER A 10 -8.26 3.74 13.42
C SER A 10 -9.66 3.41 13.93
N ILE A 11 -10.29 2.44 13.27
CA ILE A 11 -11.56 1.84 13.67
C ILE A 11 -11.27 0.38 14.00
N GLY A 12 -11.45 0.02 15.26
CA GLY A 12 -11.12 -1.29 15.80
C GLY A 12 -12.22 -1.89 16.65
N SER A 13 -11.95 -3.09 17.17
CA SER A 13 -12.84 -3.78 18.12
C SER A 13 -14.29 -3.89 17.63
N LEU A 14 -14.49 -4.10 16.33
CA LEU A 14 -15.83 -4.23 15.74
C LEU A 14 -16.50 -5.51 16.24
N GLY A 15 -17.75 -5.39 16.68
CA GLY A 15 -18.59 -6.54 17.06
C GLY A 15 -20.06 -6.16 17.03
N ILE A 16 -20.94 -7.10 16.67
CA ILE A 16 -22.38 -6.88 16.67
C ILE A 16 -23.07 -7.85 17.60
N ARG A 17 -24.07 -7.38 18.36
CA ARG A 17 -24.97 -8.21 19.16
C ARG A 17 -26.42 -7.77 19.01
N PHE A 18 -27.34 -8.68 19.30
CA PHE A 18 -28.78 -8.42 19.25
C PHE A 18 -29.35 -8.75 20.63
N PRO A 19 -29.55 -7.75 21.52
CA PRO A 19 -30.11 -8.00 22.83
C PRO A 19 -31.57 -8.50 22.69
N GLY A 20 -31.95 -9.53 23.46
CA GLY A 20 -33.35 -9.99 23.52
C GLY A 20 -33.86 -10.82 22.34
N SER A 21 -32.99 -11.41 21.51
CA SER A 21 -33.41 -12.59 20.74
C SER A 21 -33.43 -13.80 21.69
N ALA A 22 -34.41 -14.69 21.56
CA ALA A 22 -34.56 -15.90 22.37
C ALA A 22 -33.47 -16.96 22.08
N ALA A 23 -32.21 -16.52 21.99
CA ALA A 23 -31.03 -17.34 21.81
C ALA A 23 -30.35 -17.70 23.14
N GLU A 24 -30.87 -17.21 24.27
CA GLU A 24 -30.34 -17.53 25.61
C GLU A 24 -30.69 -18.96 26.08
N GLU A 25 -31.70 -19.64 25.49
CA GLU A 25 -32.11 -20.98 25.93
C GLU A 25 -31.88 -22.11 24.90
N SER A 26 -31.41 -21.83 23.68
CA SER A 26 -31.32 -22.87 22.62
C SER A 26 -29.99 -22.98 21.88
N GLY A 27 -28.95 -22.21 22.25
CA GLY A 27 -27.59 -22.39 21.72
C GLY A 27 -27.42 -22.19 20.20
N ILE A 28 -28.47 -21.82 19.46
CA ILE A 28 -28.45 -21.70 18.00
C ILE A 28 -29.11 -20.37 17.61
N CYS A 29 -28.30 -19.31 17.57
CA CYS A 29 -28.74 -18.06 16.94
C CYS A 29 -28.53 -18.19 15.42
N SER A 30 -29.60 -18.53 14.69
CA SER A 30 -29.61 -18.75 13.24
C SER A 30 -29.48 -17.47 12.40
N PHE A 31 -28.43 -16.67 12.61
CA PHE A 31 -27.96 -15.74 11.57
C PHE A 31 -26.96 -16.47 10.67
N SER A 32 -27.50 -17.20 9.70
CA SER A 32 -26.73 -17.91 8.67
C SER A 32 -25.91 -16.97 7.74
N SER A 33 -26.17 -15.66 7.78
CA SER A 33 -25.57 -14.68 6.86
C SER A 33 -24.52 -13.79 7.54
N PRO A 34 -23.31 -13.66 6.97
CA PRO A 34 -22.27 -12.80 7.54
C PRO A 34 -22.70 -11.33 7.52
N CYS A 35 -22.48 -10.62 8.62
CA CYS A 35 -22.68 -9.18 8.69
C CYS A 35 -21.43 -8.46 8.16
N VAL A 36 -21.66 -7.39 7.41
CA VAL A 36 -20.60 -6.61 6.77
C VAL A 36 -20.76 -5.14 7.09
N CYS A 37 -19.67 -4.50 7.51
CA CYS A 37 -19.58 -3.07 7.72
C CYS A 37 -19.08 -2.35 6.47
N GLU A 38 -19.67 -1.20 6.15
CA GLU A 38 -19.03 -0.17 5.33
C GLU A 38 -18.64 1.01 6.19
N ILE A 39 -17.37 1.37 6.13
CA ILE A 39 -16.77 2.48 6.85
C ILE A 39 -16.46 3.58 5.82
N ARG A 40 -17.08 4.74 6.02
CA ARG A 40 -17.11 5.83 5.06
C ARG A 40 -16.61 7.10 5.72
N LEU A 41 -15.66 7.76 5.06
CA LEU A 41 -15.17 9.09 5.41
C LEU A 41 -15.15 9.93 4.13
N ARG A 42 -15.66 11.16 4.20
CA ARG A 42 -15.75 12.05 3.02
C ARG A 42 -14.36 12.26 2.41
N GLY A 43 -14.24 12.07 1.10
CA GLY A 43 -12.96 12.23 0.38
C GLY A 43 -12.09 10.97 0.33
N PHE A 44 -12.47 9.90 1.04
CA PHE A 44 -11.72 8.66 1.11
C PHE A 44 -12.49 7.49 0.49
N PRO A 45 -11.80 6.45 -0.02
CA PRO A 45 -12.44 5.25 -0.52
C PRO A 45 -13.17 4.51 0.61
N VAL A 46 -14.36 4.00 0.30
CA VAL A 46 -15.16 3.20 1.25
C VAL A 46 -14.43 1.90 1.58
N GLN A 47 -14.23 1.64 2.86
CA GLN A 47 -13.61 0.40 3.34
C GLN A 47 -14.70 -0.57 3.82
N THR A 48 -14.62 -1.83 3.40
CA THR A 48 -15.59 -2.87 3.75
C THR A 48 -14.92 -3.92 4.61
N THR A 49 -15.52 -4.29 5.75
CA THR A 49 -14.97 -5.32 6.64
C THR A 49 -16.08 -6.24 7.18
N PRO A 50 -15.86 -7.56 7.30
CA PRO A 50 -16.77 -8.42 8.05
C PRO A 50 -16.83 -7.98 9.52
N ILE A 51 -17.98 -8.21 10.16
CA ILE A 51 -18.18 -7.93 11.60
C ILE A 51 -18.48 -9.25 12.31
N PRO A 52 -17.72 -9.60 13.36
CA PRO A 52 -18.02 -10.78 14.16
C PRO A 52 -19.30 -10.57 14.97
N PHE A 53 -20.12 -11.62 15.04
CA PHE A 53 -21.28 -11.66 15.94
C PHE A 53 -20.81 -12.07 17.35
N ILE A 54 -21.27 -11.35 18.37
CA ILE A 54 -20.88 -11.56 19.77
C ILE A 54 -22.15 -11.92 20.56
N PRO A 55 -22.35 -13.21 20.91
CA PRO A 55 -23.58 -13.67 21.53
C PRO A 55 -23.67 -13.36 23.03
N SER A 56 -22.54 -13.31 23.74
CA SER A 56 -22.52 -13.10 25.20
C SER A 56 -22.28 -11.63 25.56
N PRO A 57 -23.00 -11.08 26.55
CA PRO A 57 -22.74 -9.74 27.06
C PRO A 57 -21.39 -9.58 27.77
N GLU A 58 -20.77 -10.69 28.21
CA GLU A 58 -19.46 -10.71 28.90
C GLU A 58 -18.28 -10.79 27.92
N ALA A 59 -18.53 -11.18 26.66
CA ALA A 59 -17.49 -11.28 25.66
C ALA A 59 -17.08 -9.90 25.14
N THR A 60 -15.88 -9.45 25.49
CA THR A 60 -15.31 -8.21 24.97
C THR A 60 -14.60 -8.46 23.64
N PRO A 61 -14.84 -7.64 22.61
CA PRO A 61 -14.06 -7.70 21.39
C PRO A 61 -12.57 -7.47 21.67
N ASN A 62 -11.70 -8.05 20.86
CA ASN A 62 -10.26 -7.81 20.98
C ASN A 62 -9.97 -6.30 20.92
N SER A 63 -9.36 -5.77 21.98
CA SER A 63 -9.08 -4.33 22.15
C SER A 63 -7.96 -3.82 21.25
N HIS A 64 -7.16 -4.73 20.68
CA HIS A 64 -6.02 -4.42 19.81
C HIS A 64 -6.32 -4.68 18.33
N SER A 65 -7.52 -5.17 17.97
CA SER A 65 -7.85 -5.43 16.56
C SER A 65 -8.21 -4.13 15.84
N VAL A 66 -7.49 -3.84 14.75
CA VAL A 66 -7.78 -2.70 13.86
C VAL A 66 -8.46 -3.20 12.59
N SER A 67 -9.74 -2.86 12.43
CA SER A 67 -10.57 -3.29 11.29
C SER A 67 -10.52 -2.34 10.11
N SER A 68 -10.18 -1.05 10.32
CA SER A 68 -9.98 -0.07 9.26
C SER A 68 -9.10 1.08 9.74
N SER A 69 -8.32 1.66 8.82
CA SER A 69 -7.44 2.80 9.09
C SER A 69 -7.54 3.82 7.95
N PHE A 70 -7.66 5.10 8.29
CA PHE A 70 -7.50 6.24 7.39
C PHE A 70 -6.29 7.05 7.84
N TYR A 71 -5.53 7.55 6.86
CA TYR A 71 -4.37 8.40 7.10
C TYR A 71 -4.68 9.77 6.53
N LEU A 72 -4.59 10.79 7.38
CA LEU A 72 -5.03 12.15 7.09
C LEU A 72 -3.82 13.08 7.11
N GLU A 73 -3.63 13.82 6.03
CA GLU A 73 -2.73 14.99 6.01
C GLU A 73 -3.46 16.27 6.45
N GLU A 74 -2.70 17.35 6.65
CA GLU A 74 -3.26 18.64 7.07
C GLU A 74 -4.33 19.17 6.09
N SER A 75 -4.11 18.98 4.78
CA SER A 75 -5.08 19.30 3.71
C SER A 75 -6.38 18.53 3.87
N ASP A 76 -6.31 17.23 4.18
CA ASP A 76 -7.49 16.39 4.37
C ASP A 76 -8.31 16.85 5.57
N LEU A 77 -7.64 17.16 6.69
CA LEU A 77 -8.30 17.66 7.90
C LEU A 77 -8.99 19.00 7.63
N LYS A 78 -8.31 19.94 6.95
CA LYS A 78 -8.90 21.20 6.51
C LYS A 78 -10.09 20.96 5.60
N ALA A 79 -9.98 20.03 4.65
CA ALA A 79 -11.06 19.69 3.74
C ALA A 79 -12.24 19.04 4.47
N LEU A 80 -12.03 18.23 5.51
CA LEU A 80 -13.09 17.62 6.33
C LEU A 80 -13.81 18.65 7.20
N LEU A 81 -13.07 19.60 7.78
CA LEU A 81 -13.62 20.67 8.62
C LEU A 81 -14.26 21.81 7.82
N ALA A 82 -13.93 21.93 6.53
CA ALA A 82 -14.52 22.93 5.65
C ALA A 82 -16.06 22.80 5.61
N PRO A 83 -16.81 23.92 5.81
CA PRO A 83 -18.26 23.93 5.68
C PRO A 83 -18.68 23.42 4.30
N GLY A 84 -19.70 22.58 4.27
CA GLY A 84 -20.29 22.16 3.00
C GLY A 84 -20.99 23.32 2.29
N CYS A 85 -20.83 23.44 0.98
CA CYS A 85 -21.63 24.38 0.21
C CYS A 85 -23.07 23.85 0.10
N LEU A 86 -24.08 24.71 0.32
CA LEU A 86 -25.52 24.40 0.24
C LEU A 86 -25.98 23.27 1.19
N TYR A 87 -26.31 23.62 2.43
CA TYR A 87 -27.00 22.76 3.43
C TYR A 87 -26.34 21.41 3.77
N ALA A 88 -25.09 21.19 3.38
CA ALA A 88 -24.36 19.98 3.74
C ALA A 88 -23.77 20.09 5.15
N SER A 89 -24.35 19.31 6.06
CA SER A 89 -23.83 18.93 7.38
C SER A 89 -22.30 18.75 7.37
N HIS A 90 -21.64 19.10 8.48
CA HIS A 90 -20.23 18.79 8.77
C HIS A 90 -19.84 17.38 8.31
N ALA A 91 -18.60 17.17 7.88
CA ALA A 91 -18.12 15.85 7.50
C ALA A 91 -18.30 14.87 8.66
N ARG A 92 -18.65 13.62 8.33
CA ARG A 92 -18.90 12.57 9.32
C ARG A 92 -18.16 11.31 8.94
N LEU A 93 -17.64 10.62 9.94
CA LEU A 93 -17.35 9.20 9.86
C LEU A 93 -18.67 8.45 9.96
N GLU A 94 -19.03 7.70 8.92
CA GLU A 94 -20.24 6.87 8.89
C GLU A 94 -19.86 5.39 8.83
N ILE A 95 -20.44 4.61 9.73
CA ILE A 95 -20.21 3.16 9.86
C ILE A 95 -21.57 2.50 9.69
N VAL A 96 -21.79 1.88 8.54
CA VAL A 96 -23.08 1.28 8.15
C VAL A 96 -22.98 -0.23 8.19
N VAL A 97 -23.91 -0.87 8.88
CA VAL A 97 -23.92 -2.32 9.06
C VAL A 97 -25.01 -2.94 8.20
N PHE A 98 -24.64 -3.99 7.48
CA PHE A 98 -25.52 -4.70 6.58
C PHE A 98 -25.51 -6.20 6.85
N THR A 99 -26.63 -6.85 6.54
CA THR A 99 -26.79 -8.30 6.49
C THR A 99 -27.11 -8.77 5.06
N GLY A 100 -26.78 -10.02 4.75
CA GLY A 100 -26.99 -10.66 3.45
C GLY A 100 -25.79 -10.58 2.50
N ARG A 101 -25.81 -11.40 1.44
CA ARG A 101 -24.73 -11.48 0.43
C ARG A 101 -24.89 -10.37 -0.61
N LYS A 102 -23.77 -9.78 -1.06
CA LYS A 102 -23.74 -8.87 -2.22
C LYS A 102 -23.99 -9.71 -3.48
N GLY A 103 -25.12 -9.52 -4.15
CA GLY A 103 -25.46 -10.25 -5.38
C GLY A 103 -24.41 -10.01 -6.47
N SER A 104 -23.86 -11.10 -7.01
CA SER A 104 -23.14 -11.13 -8.28
C SER A 104 -24.15 -11.10 -9.43
N HIS A 105 -23.75 -10.55 -10.57
CA HIS A 105 -24.55 -10.33 -11.78
C HIS A 105 -25.59 -11.44 -12.12
N CYS A 106 -26.72 -10.99 -12.69
CA CYS A 106 -27.86 -11.74 -13.26
C CYS A 106 -29.08 -11.96 -12.33
N GLY A 107 -30.04 -11.03 -12.39
CA GLY A 107 -31.47 -11.34 -12.41
C GLY A 107 -32.25 -11.34 -11.09
N VAL A 108 -31.82 -12.04 -10.03
CA VAL A 108 -32.62 -12.14 -8.78
C VAL A 108 -31.69 -12.20 -7.57
N GLY A 109 -31.17 -11.05 -7.13
CA GLY A 109 -30.27 -10.95 -5.98
C GLY A 109 -31.02 -10.71 -4.67
N VAL A 110 -30.73 -11.50 -3.63
CA VAL A 110 -31.11 -11.19 -2.23
C VAL A 110 -30.61 -9.78 -1.92
N LYS A 111 -31.54 -8.84 -1.68
CA LYS A 111 -31.18 -7.45 -1.38
C LYS A 111 -30.41 -7.41 -0.07
N ARG A 112 -29.21 -6.83 -0.10
CA ARG A 112 -28.45 -6.47 1.10
C ARG A 112 -29.30 -5.55 1.96
N GLN A 113 -29.57 -5.95 3.21
CA GLN A 113 -30.43 -5.21 4.13
C GLN A 113 -29.56 -4.43 5.12
N GLN A 114 -29.83 -3.14 5.28
CA GLN A 114 -29.17 -2.31 6.29
C GLN A 114 -29.77 -2.60 7.67
N ILE A 115 -28.92 -2.96 8.63
CA ILE A 115 -29.29 -3.15 10.03
C ILE A 115 -29.36 -1.78 10.74
N GLY A 116 -28.32 -0.97 10.56
CA GLY A 116 -28.21 0.33 11.21
C GLY A 116 -26.97 1.10 10.77
N ALA A 117 -26.80 2.30 11.32
CA ALA A 117 -25.63 3.13 11.06
C ALA A 117 -25.22 3.90 12.33
N PHE A 118 -23.91 4.03 12.51
CA PHE A 118 -23.29 4.94 13.46
C PHE A 118 -22.70 6.13 12.71
N LYS A 119 -22.79 7.32 13.31
CA LYS A 119 -22.26 8.57 12.75
C LYS A 119 -21.50 9.31 13.82
N LEU A 120 -20.30 9.76 13.47
CA LEU A 120 -19.44 10.57 14.32
C LEU A 120 -19.04 11.83 13.56
N ASP A 121 -19.32 13.00 14.13
CA ASP A 121 -18.95 14.28 13.55
C ASP A 121 -17.43 14.47 13.59
N VAL A 122 -16.87 15.05 12.53
CA VAL A 122 -15.46 15.49 12.51
C VAL A 122 -15.37 16.82 13.23
N GLY A 123 -14.68 16.85 14.37
CA GLY A 123 -14.51 18.04 15.19
C GLY A 123 -13.07 18.57 15.21
N PRO A 124 -12.85 19.75 15.83
CA PRO A 124 -11.53 20.38 15.91
C PRO A 124 -10.51 19.57 16.73
N GLU A 125 -10.96 18.62 17.55
CA GLU A 125 -10.10 17.67 18.26
C GLU A 125 -9.23 16.82 17.33
N TRP A 126 -9.66 16.64 16.08
CA TRP A 126 -8.90 15.92 15.06
C TRP A 126 -7.64 16.68 14.65
N CYS A 127 -7.56 18.00 14.86
CA CYS A 127 -6.40 18.82 14.51
C CYS A 127 -5.41 19.01 15.66
N LYS A 128 -5.71 18.49 16.87
CA LYS A 128 -4.87 18.75 18.05
C LYS A 128 -3.52 18.02 18.03
N GLY A 129 -3.32 17.06 17.12
CA GLY A 129 -2.07 16.31 17.00
C GLY A 129 -1.73 15.47 18.24
N LYS A 130 -2.74 15.14 19.06
CA LYS A 130 -2.60 14.32 20.28
C LYS A 130 -3.42 13.05 20.12
N PRO A 131 -2.99 11.93 20.73
CA PRO A 131 -3.81 10.73 20.77
C PRO A 131 -5.16 11.02 21.42
N ALA A 132 -6.25 10.53 20.81
CA ALA A 132 -7.60 10.73 21.33
C ALA A 132 -8.47 9.51 21.02
N ILE A 133 -9.27 9.08 22.00
CA ILE A 133 -10.33 8.10 21.78
C ILE A 133 -11.63 8.87 21.58
N LEU A 134 -12.17 8.84 20.36
CA LEU A 134 -13.40 9.55 20.02
C LEU A 134 -14.64 8.75 20.42
N PHE A 135 -14.54 7.42 20.39
CA PHE A 135 -15.60 6.53 20.81
C PHE A 135 -15.03 5.18 21.23
N ASN A 136 -15.56 4.58 22.30
CA ASN A 136 -15.20 3.23 22.73
C ASN A 136 -16.38 2.60 23.50
N GLY A 137 -16.98 1.55 22.95
CA GLY A 137 -18.03 0.80 23.63
C GLY A 137 -19.15 0.33 22.71
N TRP A 138 -20.24 -0.13 23.32
CA TRP A 138 -21.45 -0.58 22.63
C TRP A 138 -22.40 0.59 22.34
N ILE A 139 -23.00 0.61 21.15
CA ILE A 139 -24.04 1.58 20.77
C ILE A 139 -25.15 0.93 19.95
N GLY A 140 -26.40 1.31 20.23
CA GLY A 140 -27.55 0.85 19.46
C GLY A 140 -27.55 1.41 18.03
N ILE A 141 -27.67 0.52 17.04
CA ILE A 141 -27.66 0.83 15.61
C ILE A 141 -28.95 0.29 14.96
N GLY A 142 -30.03 1.05 15.00
CA GLY A 142 -31.30 0.67 14.38
C GLY A 142 -32.37 1.75 14.44
N LYS A 143 -33.24 1.80 13.43
CA LYS A 143 -34.42 2.67 13.41
C LYS A 143 -35.59 1.94 14.08
N ASN A 144 -35.66 1.94 15.41
CA ASN A 144 -36.91 1.80 16.15
C ASN A 144 -36.64 1.89 17.66
N ARG A 145 -36.90 3.06 18.24
CA ARG A 145 -37.06 3.21 19.69
C ARG A 145 -38.53 3.37 20.12
N HIS A 146 -39.49 3.41 19.19
CA HIS A 146 -40.84 3.88 19.53
C HIS A 146 -42.06 3.02 19.15
N GLU A 147 -41.95 1.89 18.45
CA GLU A 147 -43.16 1.16 18.02
C GLU A 147 -43.20 -0.35 18.31
N THR A 148 -42.08 -0.97 18.67
CA THR A 148 -42.06 -2.39 19.05
C THR A 148 -41.00 -2.56 20.13
N GLY A 149 -41.37 -2.96 21.35
CA GLY A 149 -40.49 -3.05 22.52
C GLY A 149 -39.35 -4.09 22.43
N LYS A 150 -38.81 -4.37 21.23
CA LYS A 150 -37.66 -5.24 21.01
C LYS A 150 -36.37 -4.42 21.07
N PRO A 151 -35.31 -4.88 21.75
CA PRO A 151 -34.03 -4.20 21.72
C PRO A 151 -33.46 -4.20 20.30
N GLY A 152 -33.02 -3.04 19.82
CA GLY A 152 -32.35 -2.91 18.53
C GLY A 152 -30.96 -3.56 18.54
N ALA A 153 -30.39 -3.79 17.36
CA ALA A 153 -29.01 -4.26 17.23
C ALA A 153 -28.04 -3.30 17.91
N GLU A 154 -26.99 -3.83 18.53
CA GLU A 154 -25.90 -3.05 19.13
C GLU A 154 -24.58 -3.35 18.42
N LEU A 155 -23.79 -2.29 18.21
CA LEU A 155 -22.48 -2.33 17.58
C LEU A 155 -21.44 -1.88 18.61
N HIS A 156 -20.46 -2.73 18.87
CA HIS A 156 -19.24 -2.34 19.55
C HIS A 156 -18.24 -1.81 18.53
N MET A 157 -17.56 -0.72 18.88
CA MET A 157 -16.38 -0.27 18.16
C MET A 157 -15.50 0.60 19.05
N ARG A 158 -14.26 0.74 18.63
CA ARG A 158 -13.32 1.76 19.12
C ARG A 158 -12.92 2.64 17.94
N VAL A 159 -13.08 3.95 18.08
CA VAL A 159 -12.61 4.96 17.13
C VAL A 159 -11.51 5.78 17.81
N LYS A 160 -10.29 5.71 17.28
CA LYS A 160 -9.10 6.31 17.87
C LYS A 160 -8.35 7.16 16.84
N LEU A 161 -7.84 8.29 17.29
CA LEU A 161 -6.91 9.14 16.57
C LEU A 161 -5.52 8.98 17.19
N ASP A 162 -4.51 8.75 16.37
CA ASP A 162 -3.11 8.70 16.77
C ASP A 162 -2.27 9.63 15.89
N PRO A 163 -1.30 10.37 16.46
CA PRO A 163 -0.27 11.05 15.67
C PRO A 163 0.54 10.02 14.87
N ASP A 164 0.76 10.31 13.60
CA ASP A 164 1.48 9.41 12.68
C ASP A 164 2.56 10.20 11.90
N PRO A 165 3.49 10.92 12.55
CA PRO A 165 4.44 11.80 11.88
C PRO A 165 5.22 11.08 10.77
N ARG A 166 5.40 11.75 9.62
CA ARG A 166 6.04 11.16 8.43
C ARG A 166 7.11 12.06 7.84
N TYR A 167 8.19 11.46 7.36
CA TYR A 167 9.10 12.13 6.44
C TYR A 167 8.53 12.06 5.03
N VAL A 168 8.57 13.17 4.31
CA VAL A 168 8.09 13.27 2.93
C VAL A 168 9.28 13.59 2.04
N PHE A 169 9.54 12.75 1.05
CA PHE A 169 10.64 12.90 0.11
C PHE A 169 10.11 13.02 -1.32
N GLN A 170 10.89 13.70 -2.15
CA GLN A 170 10.64 13.80 -3.57
C GLN A 170 11.95 13.66 -4.34
N PHE A 171 11.91 12.85 -5.40
CA PHE A 171 12.96 12.81 -6.40
C PHE A 171 12.83 14.05 -7.28
N GLU A 172 13.89 14.83 -7.42
CA GLU A 172 13.82 16.10 -8.15
C GLU A 172 13.67 15.93 -9.67
N ASP A 173 14.03 14.74 -10.18
CA ASP A 173 13.88 14.37 -11.58
C ASP A 173 13.64 12.87 -11.76
N GLU A 174 13.59 12.40 -13.00
CA GLU A 174 13.46 10.98 -13.34
C GLU A 174 14.58 10.14 -12.71
N THR A 175 14.24 8.98 -12.13
CA THR A 175 15.19 8.07 -11.47
C THR A 175 16.38 7.70 -12.37
N MET A 176 16.17 7.54 -13.68
CA MET A 176 17.22 7.21 -14.65
C MET A 176 18.24 8.34 -14.88
N LEU A 177 17.89 9.59 -14.56
CA LEU A 177 18.73 10.78 -14.73
C LEU A 177 19.60 11.09 -13.50
N CYS A 178 19.66 10.17 -12.54
CA CYS A 178 20.44 10.30 -11.30
C CYS A 178 20.08 11.57 -10.47
N PRO A 179 18.80 11.71 -10.06
CA PRO A 179 18.32 12.92 -9.41
C PRO A 179 18.82 13.05 -7.97
N GLN A 180 18.77 14.28 -7.44
CA GLN A 180 18.77 14.49 -6.00
C GLN A 180 17.41 14.08 -5.40
N ILE A 181 17.45 13.64 -4.15
CA ILE A 181 16.26 13.31 -3.36
C ILE A 181 16.19 14.32 -2.22
N VAL A 182 15.12 15.11 -2.25
CA VAL A 182 14.89 16.17 -1.28
C VAL A 182 13.82 15.75 -0.28
N GLN A 183 14.03 16.09 0.99
CA GLN A 183 12.98 16.11 2.00
C GLN A 183 12.14 17.38 1.81
N LEU A 184 10.81 17.20 1.75
CA LEU A 184 9.84 18.28 1.67
C LEU A 184 9.41 18.69 3.08
N GLN A 185 9.46 19.98 3.38
CA GLN A 185 8.97 20.58 4.62
C GLN A 185 8.18 21.85 4.29
N GLY A 186 6.86 21.70 4.11
CA GLY A 186 6.04 22.78 3.59
C GLY A 186 6.53 23.23 2.21
N ASN A 187 6.99 24.48 2.10
CA ASN A 187 7.55 25.04 0.86
C ASN A 187 9.08 24.87 0.74
N VAL A 188 9.74 24.35 1.76
CA VAL A 188 11.19 24.16 1.79
C VAL A 188 11.54 22.77 1.24
N LYS A 189 12.57 22.73 0.38
CA LYS A 189 13.16 21.49 -0.15
C LYS A 189 14.58 21.39 0.35
N GLN A 190 14.89 20.31 1.09
CA GLN A 190 16.23 20.06 1.60
C GLN A 190 16.81 18.80 0.96
N PRO A 191 17.94 18.85 0.25
CA PRO A 191 18.58 17.65 -0.28
C PRO A 191 19.09 16.77 0.88
N ILE A 192 18.76 15.48 0.83
CA ILE A 192 19.20 14.48 1.82
C ILE A 192 20.02 13.38 1.15
N PHE A 193 19.64 12.98 -0.07
CA PHE A 193 20.34 11.93 -0.81
C PHE A 193 20.56 12.31 -2.27
N SER A 194 21.44 11.55 -2.93
CA SER A 194 21.54 11.49 -4.38
C SER A 194 21.29 10.08 -4.88
N CYS A 195 20.50 9.96 -5.96
CA CYS A 195 20.23 8.71 -6.63
C CYS A 195 21.20 8.55 -7.80
N LYS A 196 21.85 7.40 -7.92
CA LYS A 196 22.72 7.06 -9.05
C LYS A 196 22.21 5.81 -9.74
N PHE A 197 21.63 6.00 -10.92
CA PHE A 197 21.23 4.91 -11.80
C PHE A 197 22.39 4.50 -12.70
N THR A 198 22.58 3.21 -12.88
CA THR A 198 23.57 2.65 -13.80
C THR A 198 23.01 1.41 -14.50
N ARG A 199 23.42 1.23 -15.75
CA ARG A 199 23.11 0.07 -16.58
C ARG A 199 24.42 -0.62 -16.89
N ASP A 200 24.64 -1.79 -16.30
CA ASP A 200 25.82 -2.58 -16.61
C ASP A 200 25.68 -3.12 -18.04
N ARG A 201 26.40 -2.50 -18.98
CA ARG A 201 26.62 -3.08 -20.30
C ARG A 201 27.65 -4.20 -20.11
N PRO A 202 27.45 -5.42 -20.62
CA PRO A 202 28.58 -6.32 -20.77
C PRO A 202 29.63 -5.58 -21.60
N SER A 203 30.82 -5.40 -21.04
CA SER A 203 31.94 -4.81 -21.77
C SER A 203 32.12 -5.60 -23.06
N GLN A 204 31.89 -4.96 -24.20
CA GLN A 204 32.14 -5.53 -25.52
C GLN A 204 33.66 -5.59 -25.71
N VAL A 205 34.30 -6.52 -25.02
CA VAL A 205 35.70 -6.90 -25.25
C VAL A 205 35.67 -8.22 -26.00
N ASP A 206 35.24 -8.15 -27.26
CA ASP A 206 35.54 -9.20 -28.22
C ASP A 206 36.07 -8.51 -29.48
N PRO A 207 37.40 -8.44 -29.68
CA PRO A 207 38.02 -7.74 -30.82
C PRO A 207 37.73 -8.37 -32.19
N LEU A 208 36.88 -9.39 -32.27
CA LEU A 208 36.70 -10.23 -33.46
C LEU A 208 35.29 -10.22 -34.06
N SER A 209 34.32 -9.48 -33.50
CA SER A 209 32.99 -9.35 -34.10
C SER A 209 32.96 -8.23 -35.17
N ASN A 210 33.79 -8.37 -36.21
CA ASN A 210 33.92 -7.43 -37.32
C ASN A 210 33.35 -8.01 -38.63
N PHE A 211 32.23 -8.73 -38.57
CA PHE A 211 31.49 -9.19 -39.76
C PHE A 211 29.99 -8.97 -39.57
N GLY A 212 29.49 -7.85 -40.11
CA GLY A 212 28.06 -7.58 -40.19
C GLY A 212 27.70 -6.11 -40.36
N SER A 213 28.21 -5.44 -41.40
CA SER A 213 27.75 -4.11 -41.78
C SER A 213 26.46 -4.17 -42.58
N ASN A 214 25.40 -3.53 -42.07
CA ASN A 214 24.50 -2.59 -42.77
C ASN A 214 23.03 -2.75 -42.35
N SER A 215 22.57 -1.83 -41.48
CA SER A 215 21.48 -0.91 -41.81
C SER A 215 21.35 0.10 -40.68
N ALA A 216 21.90 1.29 -40.91
CA ALA A 216 21.67 2.45 -40.08
C ALA A 216 20.29 3.04 -40.42
N ASP A 217 19.23 2.60 -39.73
CA ASP A 217 18.07 3.45 -39.41
C ASP A 217 17.14 2.75 -38.40
N GLY A 218 17.30 3.05 -37.12
CA GLY A 218 16.58 2.38 -36.05
C GLY A 218 17.04 2.86 -34.68
N SER A 219 16.52 4.03 -34.29
CA SER A 219 16.80 4.81 -33.08
C SER A 219 17.47 4.07 -31.89
N ASN A 220 18.46 4.71 -31.26
CA ASN A 220 19.04 4.33 -29.97
C ASN A 220 17.99 3.99 -28.87
N GLN A 221 16.73 4.44 -29.03
CA GLN A 221 15.61 4.09 -28.17
C GLN A 221 15.22 2.61 -28.23
N ASP A 222 15.38 1.93 -29.37
CA ASP A 222 14.99 0.52 -29.53
C ASP A 222 15.99 -0.46 -28.90
N MET A 223 17.27 -0.10 -28.84
CA MET A 223 18.31 -0.87 -28.14
C MET A 223 18.13 -0.77 -26.61
N GLY A 224 17.82 0.42 -26.09
CA GLY A 224 17.53 0.63 -24.66
C GLY A 224 16.26 -0.08 -24.17
N ARG A 225 15.28 -0.32 -25.05
CA ARG A 225 14.03 -1.06 -24.75
C ARG A 225 14.23 -2.56 -24.55
N ARG A 226 15.25 -3.15 -25.19
CA ARG A 226 15.54 -4.60 -25.11
C ARG A 226 16.41 -4.97 -23.92
N GLU A 227 17.20 -4.03 -23.40
CA GLU A 227 18.19 -4.29 -22.35
C GLU A 227 17.72 -3.80 -20.97
N ARG A 228 16.72 -4.49 -20.44
CA ARG A 228 16.22 -4.32 -19.05
C ARG A 228 16.86 -5.34 -18.11
N LYS A 229 18.17 -5.50 -18.29
CA LYS A 229 19.06 -6.40 -17.55
C LYS A 229 20.15 -5.55 -16.90
N GLY A 230 20.62 -5.94 -15.72
CA GLY A 230 21.76 -5.29 -15.06
C GLY A 230 21.52 -3.82 -14.69
N TRP A 231 20.27 -3.40 -14.50
CA TRP A 231 20.01 -2.07 -13.93
C TRP A 231 20.30 -2.12 -12.44
N ARG A 232 20.93 -1.06 -11.94
CA ARG A 232 21.20 -0.86 -10.54
C ARG A 232 21.04 0.61 -10.17
N VAL A 233 20.53 0.84 -8.96
CA VAL A 233 20.41 2.15 -8.35
C VAL A 233 21.18 2.13 -7.04
N LYS A 234 21.96 3.17 -6.80
CA LYS A 234 22.59 3.43 -5.49
C LYS A 234 22.10 4.75 -4.94
N ILE A 235 21.73 4.76 -3.68
CA ILE A 235 21.39 5.96 -2.92
C ILE A 235 22.63 6.36 -2.14
N HIS A 236 23.09 7.60 -2.33
CA HIS A 236 24.22 8.14 -1.58
C HIS A 236 23.74 9.23 -0.63
N ASP A 237 24.36 9.31 0.53
CA ASP A 237 24.19 10.42 1.46
C ASP A 237 24.84 11.72 0.92
N LEU A 238 24.83 12.77 1.74
CA LEU A 238 25.47 14.04 1.40
C LEU A 238 27.01 13.98 1.38
N SER A 239 27.62 12.95 1.98
CA SER A 239 29.07 12.72 1.92
C SER A 239 29.50 12.03 0.62
N GLY A 240 28.54 11.47 -0.13
CA GLY A 240 28.80 10.67 -1.32
C GLY A 240 28.98 9.17 -1.03
N SER A 241 28.72 8.73 0.20
CA SER A 241 28.79 7.33 0.63
C SER A 241 27.51 6.60 0.20
N ALA A 242 27.64 5.40 -0.37
CA ALA A 242 26.49 4.61 -0.79
C ALA A 242 25.82 3.94 0.43
N VAL A 243 24.65 4.41 0.80
CA VAL A 243 23.93 4.02 2.04
C VAL A 243 22.76 3.06 1.78
N ALA A 244 22.35 2.88 0.54
CA ALA A 244 21.41 1.83 0.12
C ALA A 244 21.56 1.56 -1.38
N ALA A 245 21.13 0.38 -1.83
CA ALA A 245 21.09 0.08 -3.26
C ALA A 245 19.94 -0.87 -3.63
N ALA A 246 19.58 -0.85 -4.91
CA ALA A 246 18.66 -1.79 -5.53
C ALA A 246 19.28 -2.29 -6.83
N PHE A 247 19.27 -3.60 -7.06
CA PHE A 247 19.77 -4.18 -8.31
C PHE A 247 18.85 -5.28 -8.83
N ILE A 248 18.76 -5.38 -10.15
CA ILE A 248 17.98 -6.44 -10.80
C ILE A 248 18.66 -7.79 -10.54
N THR A 249 17.94 -8.72 -9.92
CA THR A 249 18.34 -10.12 -9.74
C THR A 249 17.65 -11.04 -10.75
N THR A 250 16.41 -10.73 -11.11
CA THR A 250 15.69 -11.43 -12.18
C THR A 250 15.38 -10.43 -13.31
N PRO A 251 15.94 -10.63 -14.51
CA PRO A 251 15.82 -9.66 -15.59
C PRO A 251 14.37 -9.51 -16.06
N PHE A 252 13.99 -8.29 -16.42
CA PHE A 252 12.68 -7.99 -16.98
C PHE A 252 12.69 -8.40 -18.45
N VAL A 253 12.13 -9.58 -18.76
CA VAL A 253 12.10 -10.16 -20.11
C VAL A 253 10.68 -10.60 -20.49
N PRO A 254 10.32 -10.63 -21.78
CA PRO A 254 9.01 -11.09 -22.18
C PRO A 254 8.79 -12.56 -21.82
N ALA A 255 7.60 -12.89 -21.30
CA ALA A 255 7.22 -14.28 -21.07
C ALA A 255 6.90 -14.99 -22.41
N THR A 256 7.04 -16.32 -22.43
CA THR A 256 6.75 -17.14 -23.61
C THR A 256 5.34 -16.85 -24.16
N GLY A 257 5.27 -16.48 -25.44
CA GLY A 257 4.00 -16.16 -26.11
C GLY A 257 3.44 -14.76 -25.86
N CYS A 258 4.10 -13.93 -25.05
CA CYS A 258 3.72 -12.54 -24.79
C CYS A 258 4.86 -11.57 -25.16
N ASP A 259 4.54 -10.28 -25.31
CA ASP A 259 5.53 -9.22 -25.50
C ASP A 259 5.68 -8.33 -24.26
N TRP A 260 5.33 -8.83 -23.07
CA TRP A 260 5.50 -8.14 -21.79
C TRP A 260 5.99 -9.10 -20.71
N VAL A 261 6.46 -8.54 -19.59
CA VAL A 261 6.84 -9.28 -18.38
C VAL A 261 5.56 -9.79 -17.72
N ALA A 262 5.33 -11.10 -17.72
CA ALA A 262 4.10 -11.70 -17.19
C ALA A 262 4.33 -12.35 -15.82
N LYS A 263 3.25 -12.69 -15.12
CA LYS A 263 3.30 -13.34 -13.80
C LYS A 263 4.08 -14.67 -13.79
N SER A 264 4.14 -15.38 -14.92
CA SER A 264 4.90 -16.62 -15.05
C SER A 264 6.42 -16.42 -15.02
N ASN A 265 6.90 -15.19 -15.26
CA ASN A 265 8.31 -14.83 -15.20
C ASN A 265 8.44 -13.36 -14.76
N PRO A 266 8.22 -13.06 -13.46
CA PRO A 266 8.29 -11.69 -12.96
C PRO A 266 9.75 -11.19 -12.96
N GLY A 267 9.93 -9.91 -13.26
CA GLY A 267 11.21 -9.24 -13.02
C GLY A 267 11.38 -9.00 -11.52
N ALA A 268 12.61 -9.01 -11.01
CA ALA A 268 12.86 -8.85 -9.58
C ALA A 268 14.07 -7.94 -9.30
N TRP A 269 13.91 -7.13 -8.26
CA TRP A 269 14.95 -6.32 -7.64
C TRP A 269 15.29 -6.88 -6.27
N LEU A 270 16.57 -6.91 -5.93
CA LEU A 270 17.05 -7.08 -4.57
C LEU A 270 17.42 -5.71 -4.01
N ILE A 271 16.80 -5.35 -2.89
CA ILE A 271 17.07 -4.15 -2.12
C ILE A 271 18.07 -4.53 -1.03
N VAL A 272 19.13 -3.75 -0.92
CA VAL A 272 20.25 -4.01 -0.02
C VAL A 272 20.64 -2.77 0.78
N ARG A 273 21.24 -3.01 1.93
CA ARG A 273 21.91 -2.02 2.77
C ARG A 273 23.38 -2.37 2.94
N PRO A 274 24.26 -1.41 3.25
CA PRO A 274 25.64 -1.70 3.62
C PRO A 274 25.69 -2.66 4.80
N ASP A 275 26.64 -3.58 4.77
CA ASP A 275 26.91 -4.48 5.88
C ASP A 275 27.67 -3.72 6.99
N PRO A 276 27.14 -3.66 8.22
CA PRO A 276 27.84 -3.00 9.34
C PRO A 276 29.21 -3.62 9.64
N CYS A 277 29.39 -4.91 9.33
CA CYS A 277 30.61 -5.66 9.63
C CYS A 277 31.65 -5.57 8.50
N SER A 278 31.24 -5.18 7.30
CA SER A 278 32.13 -5.10 6.14
C SER A 278 31.65 -3.97 5.20
N PRO A 279 32.29 -2.79 5.24
CA PRO A 279 31.84 -1.59 4.51
C PRO A 279 31.75 -1.75 2.98
N GLU A 280 32.37 -2.79 2.41
CA GLU A 280 32.33 -3.10 0.98
C GLU A 280 31.29 -4.18 0.61
N SER A 281 30.69 -4.84 1.59
CA SER A 281 29.64 -5.84 1.38
C SER A 281 28.23 -5.27 1.56
N TRP A 282 27.29 -5.96 0.92
CA TRP A 282 25.88 -5.58 0.91
C TRP A 282 25.06 -6.69 1.57
N GLN A 283 24.20 -6.31 2.51
CA GLN A 283 23.25 -7.22 3.13
C GLN A 283 21.87 -7.12 2.44
N PRO A 284 21.25 -8.26 2.11
CA PRO A 284 19.90 -8.29 1.57
C PRO A 284 18.87 -7.80 2.60
N TRP A 285 17.93 -6.98 2.16
CA TRP A 285 16.84 -6.47 3.01
C TRP A 285 15.47 -6.87 2.50
N GLY A 286 15.26 -6.80 1.18
CA GLY A 286 13.97 -7.14 0.61
C GLY A 286 14.03 -7.42 -0.88
N LYS A 287 13.03 -8.13 -1.38
CA LYS A 287 12.89 -8.51 -2.78
C LYS A 287 11.60 -7.94 -3.34
N LEU A 288 11.72 -7.10 -4.37
CA LEU A 288 10.59 -6.53 -5.10
C LEU A 288 10.42 -7.25 -6.44
N GLU A 289 9.35 -8.00 -6.60
CA GLU A 289 8.92 -8.58 -7.87
C GLU A 289 7.93 -7.64 -8.57
N ALA A 290 8.00 -7.58 -9.89
CA ALA A 290 7.07 -6.82 -10.71
C ALA A 290 6.75 -7.52 -12.04
N TRP A 291 5.48 -7.48 -12.43
CA TRP A 291 5.00 -7.99 -13.71
C TRP A 291 3.76 -7.23 -14.17
N ARG A 292 3.45 -7.34 -15.45
CA ARG A 292 2.25 -6.74 -16.05
C ARG A 292 1.15 -7.79 -16.18
N GLU A 293 -0.05 -7.44 -15.73
CA GLU A 293 -1.26 -8.24 -15.90
C GLU A 293 -2.15 -7.61 -16.97
N ARG A 294 -2.36 -8.38 -18.05
CA ARG A 294 -3.26 -8.06 -19.16
C ARG A 294 -4.30 -9.17 -19.26
N GLY A 295 -5.58 -8.81 -19.38
CA GLY A 295 -6.68 -9.80 -19.45
C GLY A 295 -7.90 -9.50 -18.58
N GLY A 296 -7.87 -8.43 -17.77
CA GLY A 296 -9.03 -7.89 -17.04
C GLY A 296 -9.57 -6.59 -17.65
N ILE A 297 -10.43 -5.89 -16.90
CA ILE A 297 -11.03 -4.59 -17.32
C ILE A 297 -9.96 -3.47 -17.46
N LYS A 298 -8.78 -3.63 -16.84
CA LYS A 298 -7.70 -2.62 -16.83
C LYS A 298 -6.33 -3.27 -17.01
N ASP A 299 -5.43 -2.56 -17.71
CA ASP A 299 -4.01 -2.89 -17.84
C ASP A 299 -3.24 -2.38 -16.61
N CYS A 300 -2.61 -3.29 -15.87
CA CYS A 300 -1.99 -3.00 -14.58
C CYS A 300 -0.60 -3.65 -14.46
N ILE A 301 0.25 -3.04 -13.63
CA ILE A 301 1.52 -3.59 -13.18
C ILE A 301 1.32 -4.03 -11.73
N CYS A 302 1.55 -5.31 -11.46
CA CYS A 302 1.54 -5.86 -10.13
C CYS A 302 2.94 -5.76 -9.53
N PHE A 303 2.99 -5.38 -8.26
CA PHE A 303 4.18 -5.32 -7.43
C PHE A 303 3.99 -6.25 -6.27
N ARG A 304 5.01 -7.05 -5.97
CA ARG A 304 5.03 -7.93 -4.80
C ARG A 304 6.35 -7.75 -4.07
N PHE A 305 6.28 -7.29 -2.83
CA PHE A 305 7.45 -7.01 -2.01
C PHE A 305 7.54 -7.99 -0.84
N HIS A 306 8.69 -8.62 -0.70
CA HIS A 306 9.04 -9.48 0.44
C HIS A 306 10.18 -8.84 1.23
N VAL A 307 10.15 -8.95 2.55
CA VAL A 307 11.30 -8.67 3.40
C VAL A 307 12.00 -9.97 3.75
N LEU A 308 13.33 -9.91 3.76
CA LEU A 308 14.19 -11.04 4.03
C LEU A 308 14.59 -11.01 5.51
N SER A 309 14.42 -12.13 6.20
CA SER A 309 14.84 -12.26 7.60
C SER A 309 16.35 -12.53 7.71
N ASP A 310 17.01 -11.89 8.66
CA ASP A 310 18.44 -12.06 8.98
C ASP A 310 18.72 -13.38 9.76
N GLY A 311 17.66 -14.14 10.09
CA GLY A 311 17.75 -15.37 10.88
C GLY A 311 18.20 -16.60 10.10
N GLN A 312 18.73 -17.58 10.85
CA GLN A 312 19.34 -18.83 10.36
C GLN A 312 18.41 -19.74 9.50
N GLU A 313 17.10 -19.46 9.47
CA GLU A 313 16.10 -20.18 8.65
C GLU A 313 15.68 -19.44 7.34
N GLY A 314 16.25 -18.27 7.02
CA GLY A 314 16.15 -17.69 5.66
C GLY A 314 14.73 -17.50 5.13
N GLY A 315 13.78 -17.10 5.98
CA GLY A 315 12.38 -16.90 5.58
C GLY A 315 12.15 -15.60 4.80
N GLU A 316 11.47 -15.69 3.65
CA GLU A 316 10.90 -14.53 2.95
C GLU A 316 9.49 -14.27 3.48
N PHE A 317 9.23 -13.05 3.98
CA PHE A 317 7.90 -12.65 4.43
C PHE A 317 7.31 -11.68 3.40
N LEU A 318 6.22 -12.06 2.75
CA LEU A 318 5.45 -11.13 1.91
C LEU A 318 5.06 -9.94 2.79
N ILE A 319 5.26 -8.71 2.30
CA ILE A 319 4.92 -7.44 2.99
C ILE A 319 3.85 -6.64 2.23
N SER A 320 3.86 -6.69 0.90
CA SER A 320 2.90 -5.92 0.10
C SER A 320 2.68 -6.57 -1.26
N GLU A 321 1.42 -6.60 -1.71
CA GLU A 321 1.06 -6.96 -3.09
C GLU A 321 0.03 -5.94 -3.61
N ILE A 322 0.41 -5.17 -4.64
CA ILE A 322 -0.35 -4.02 -5.12
C ILE A 322 -0.43 -4.01 -6.64
N LEU A 323 -1.60 -3.64 -7.17
CA LEU A 323 -1.81 -3.38 -8.59
C LEU A 323 -1.84 -1.88 -8.86
N ILE A 324 -0.92 -1.42 -9.71
CA ILE A 324 -0.84 -0.04 -10.19
C ILE A 324 -1.31 0.01 -11.64
N ASN A 325 -2.09 1.03 -12.02
CA ASN A 325 -2.50 1.17 -13.41
C ASN A 325 -1.31 1.56 -14.30
N ALA A 326 -1.11 0.83 -15.39
CA ALA A 326 0.07 1.03 -16.25
C ALA A 326 0.13 2.44 -16.87
N GLU A 327 -1.00 2.98 -17.35
CA GLU A 327 -1.04 4.27 -18.06
C GLU A 327 -1.16 5.48 -17.12
N LYS A 328 -1.90 5.31 -16.01
CA LYS A 328 -2.19 6.39 -15.06
C LYS A 328 -1.15 6.47 -13.95
N GLY A 329 -0.41 5.40 -13.70
CA GLY A 329 0.41 5.26 -12.49
C GLY A 329 -0.48 5.00 -11.29
N GLY A 330 0.06 5.26 -10.11
CA GLY A 330 -0.61 4.99 -8.85
C GLY A 330 0.32 5.09 -7.66
N GLU A 331 -0.07 4.46 -6.57
CA GLU A 331 0.67 4.49 -5.32
C GLU A 331 0.99 3.05 -4.89
N PHE A 332 2.28 2.77 -4.74
CA PHE A 332 2.77 1.63 -4.00
C PHE A 332 2.77 2.00 -2.52
N PHE A 333 2.33 1.11 -1.63
CA PHE A 333 2.34 1.35 -0.20
C PHE A 333 2.65 0.08 0.59
N ILE A 334 3.11 0.26 1.82
CA ILE A 334 3.32 -0.80 2.79
C ILE A 334 2.55 -0.39 4.04
N ASP A 335 1.62 -1.24 4.48
CA ASP A 335 0.80 -1.04 5.67
C ASP A 335 0.58 -2.39 6.35
N THR A 336 1.21 -2.57 7.52
CA THR A 336 1.21 -3.87 8.22
C THR A 336 -0.16 -4.21 8.81
N ASP A 337 -1.04 -3.23 9.07
CA ASP A 337 -2.44 -3.48 9.50
C ASP A 337 -3.24 -4.22 8.42
N ARG A 338 -3.06 -3.77 7.17
CA ARG A 338 -3.84 -4.30 6.04
C ARG A 338 -3.41 -5.72 5.72
N GLN A 339 -2.20 -6.08 6.09
CA GLN A 339 -1.61 -7.35 5.75
C GLN A 339 -2.03 -8.49 6.68
N VAL A 340 -2.20 -8.22 7.98
CA VAL A 340 -2.83 -9.16 8.92
C VAL A 340 -4.22 -9.61 8.43
N ARG A 341 -4.91 -8.79 7.62
CA ARG A 341 -6.22 -9.13 7.03
C ARG A 341 -6.13 -10.04 5.80
N ALA A 342 -5.05 -9.97 5.02
CA ALA A 342 -4.86 -10.80 3.83
C ALA A 342 -4.43 -12.23 4.19
N ALA A 343 -3.69 -12.40 5.30
CA ALA A 343 -3.26 -13.71 5.81
C ALA A 343 -4.38 -14.49 6.54
N ALA A 344 -5.55 -13.89 6.78
CA ALA A 344 -6.67 -14.51 7.49
C ALA A 344 -7.52 -15.49 6.64
N THR A 345 -7.03 -15.93 5.48
CA THR A 345 -7.52 -17.16 4.82
C THR A 345 -6.91 -18.39 5.49
N PRO A 346 -7.71 -19.37 5.94
CA PRO A 346 -7.21 -20.44 6.80
C PRO A 346 -6.37 -21.42 5.98
N LEU A 347 -5.05 -21.37 6.16
CA LEU A 347 -4.22 -22.57 6.06
C LEU A 347 -3.61 -22.84 7.45
N PRO A 348 -3.69 -24.07 7.97
CA PRO A 348 -3.17 -24.40 9.29
C PRO A 348 -1.66 -24.61 9.20
N SER A 349 -0.87 -23.81 9.92
CA SER A 349 0.53 -24.11 10.23
C SER A 349 0.95 -23.37 11.50
N PRO A 350 1.84 -23.97 12.33
CA PRO A 350 1.77 -23.85 13.77
C PRO A 350 2.41 -22.57 14.29
N GLN A 351 1.86 -22.13 15.43
CA GLN A 351 2.34 -21.05 16.25
C GLN A 351 3.81 -21.30 16.64
N SER A 352 4.70 -20.39 16.25
CA SER A 352 6.04 -20.28 16.84
C SER A 352 6.15 -18.90 17.49
N THR A 353 6.07 -18.93 18.82
CA THR A 353 6.52 -17.87 19.72
C THR A 353 8.04 -17.72 19.59
N GLY A 354 8.50 -16.59 19.05
CA GLY A 354 9.92 -16.26 18.93
C GLY A 354 10.16 -14.77 18.72
N ASP A 355 10.49 -14.09 19.82
CA ASP A 355 11.30 -12.88 20.02
C ASP A 355 11.62 -11.98 18.81
N PHE A 356 10.80 -10.94 18.64
CA PHE A 356 11.00 -9.80 17.74
C PHE A 356 12.08 -8.83 18.27
N ALA A 357 13.34 -9.17 18.08
CA ALA A 357 14.46 -8.25 18.30
C ALA A 357 14.80 -7.49 17.00
N GLY A 358 14.08 -6.39 16.72
CA GLY A 358 14.41 -5.46 15.63
C GLY A 358 13.20 -4.72 15.03
N LEU A 359 12.02 -5.31 15.13
CA LEU A 359 10.72 -4.68 14.90
C LEU A 359 9.81 -5.09 16.05
N SER A 360 9.96 -4.44 17.21
CA SER A 360 9.08 -4.65 18.37
C SER A 360 7.59 -4.65 17.93
N PRO A 361 6.69 -5.43 18.57
CA PRO A 361 5.25 -5.39 18.30
C PRO A 361 4.65 -4.07 18.80
N VAL A 362 5.04 -2.98 18.16
CA VAL A 362 4.41 -1.69 18.24
C VAL A 362 3.28 -1.76 17.23
N ASP A 363 2.04 -1.58 17.70
CA ASP A 363 0.79 -1.49 16.93
C ASP A 363 1.03 -1.28 15.41
N GLY A 364 0.72 -2.31 14.61
CA GLY A 364 0.89 -2.29 13.14
C GLY A 364 0.27 -1.05 12.48
N GLY A 365 0.65 -0.74 11.23
CA GLY A 365 0.16 0.43 10.50
C GLY A 365 1.03 0.81 9.30
N PHE A 366 0.85 2.05 8.83
CA PHE A 366 1.57 2.61 7.68
C PHE A 366 3.09 2.56 7.87
N VAL A 367 3.80 2.09 6.84
CA VAL A 367 5.26 2.09 6.79
C VAL A 367 5.72 3.11 5.76
N MET A 368 5.33 2.91 4.50
CA MET A 368 5.69 3.81 3.40
C MET A 368 4.59 3.91 2.35
N SER A 369 4.61 4.98 1.58
CA SER A 369 3.99 5.02 0.26
C SER A 369 4.91 5.69 -0.75
N CYS A 370 4.83 5.27 -2.00
CA CYS A 370 5.56 5.80 -3.14
C CYS A 370 4.58 6.00 -4.29
N ARG A 371 4.34 7.25 -4.65
CA ARG A 371 3.52 7.61 -5.80
C ARG A 371 4.38 7.73 -7.05
N VAL A 372 4.01 6.98 -8.08
CA VAL A 372 4.71 6.90 -9.36
C VAL A 372 3.78 7.23 -10.52
N GLN A 373 4.35 7.77 -11.60
CA GLN A 373 3.59 8.07 -12.82
C GLN A 373 3.48 6.83 -13.70
N GLY A 374 2.49 6.85 -14.59
CA GLY A 374 2.31 5.80 -15.58
C GLY A 374 3.29 5.90 -16.75
N GLU A 375 3.28 4.87 -17.59
CA GLU A 375 4.17 4.70 -18.73
C GLU A 375 4.23 5.95 -19.63
N GLY A 376 5.45 6.33 -20.03
CA GLY A 376 5.69 7.45 -20.95
C GLY A 376 5.51 8.85 -20.37
N LYS A 377 5.29 8.98 -19.06
CA LYS A 377 5.27 10.27 -18.35
C LYS A 377 6.56 10.44 -17.55
N LEU A 378 6.97 11.69 -17.37
CA LEU A 378 8.06 12.05 -16.48
C LEU A 378 7.65 11.69 -15.04
N SER A 379 8.33 10.72 -14.45
CA SER A 379 8.05 10.27 -13.09
C SER A 379 9.03 10.92 -12.12
N LYS A 380 8.48 11.55 -11.08
CA LYS A 380 9.22 12.10 -9.95
C LYS A 380 8.64 11.45 -8.69
N PRO A 381 9.19 10.29 -8.27
CA PRO A 381 8.66 9.56 -7.13
C PRO A 381 8.47 10.46 -5.91
N HIS A 382 7.24 10.44 -5.38
CA HIS A 382 6.88 11.13 -4.15
C HIS A 382 6.67 10.09 -3.06
N VAL A 383 7.50 10.14 -2.02
CA VAL A 383 7.59 9.09 -1.01
C VAL A 383 7.18 9.64 0.35
N GLN A 384 6.28 8.95 1.05
CA GLN A 384 5.96 9.19 2.44
C GLN A 384 6.49 8.02 3.28
N LEU A 385 7.14 8.31 4.40
CA LEU A 385 7.76 7.31 5.27
C LEU A 385 7.41 7.61 6.73
N ALA A 386 6.81 6.64 7.43
CA ALA A 386 6.44 6.82 8.83
C ALA A 386 7.70 6.95 9.71
N MET A 387 7.75 8.00 10.53
CA MET A 387 8.91 8.31 11.37
C MET A 387 9.27 7.16 12.32
N ARG A 388 8.29 6.40 12.82
CA ARG A 388 8.50 5.26 13.72
C ARG A 388 9.36 4.13 13.13
N HIS A 389 9.49 4.06 11.80
CA HIS A 389 10.30 3.04 11.11
C HIS A 389 11.69 3.57 10.71
N VAL A 390 12.08 4.75 11.20
CA VAL A 390 13.32 5.42 10.83
C VAL A 390 14.05 5.84 12.10
N THR A 391 15.13 5.13 12.42
CA THR A 391 15.99 5.45 13.57
C THR A 391 17.18 6.32 13.17
N CYS A 392 17.67 6.17 11.94
CA CYS A 392 18.72 6.98 11.35
C CYS A 392 18.41 7.38 9.90
N VAL A 393 19.29 8.16 9.27
CA VAL A 393 19.10 8.63 7.89
C VAL A 393 19.23 7.46 6.91
N GLU A 394 20.11 6.51 7.20
CA GLU A 394 20.36 5.31 6.40
C GLU A 394 19.11 4.42 6.32
N ASP A 395 18.32 4.33 7.39
CA ASP A 395 17.03 3.63 7.39
C ASP A 395 16.09 4.24 6.34
N ALA A 396 16.07 5.57 6.17
CA ALA A 396 15.25 6.19 5.13
C ALA A 396 15.77 5.90 3.71
N ALA A 397 17.09 5.76 3.55
CA ALA A 397 17.71 5.49 2.25
C ALA A 397 17.27 4.15 1.66
N ILE A 398 17.04 3.12 2.50
CA ILE A 398 16.60 1.80 2.03
C ILE A 398 15.21 1.87 1.37
N PHE A 399 14.32 2.69 1.92
CA PHE A 399 13.01 2.94 1.34
C PHE A 399 13.10 3.81 0.08
N MET A 400 14.10 4.70 -0.02
CA MET A 400 14.36 5.43 -1.28
C MET A 400 14.86 4.50 -2.38
N ALA A 401 15.70 3.51 -2.05
CA ALA A 401 16.14 2.48 -3.00
C ALA A 401 14.95 1.63 -3.49
N LEU A 402 14.05 1.24 -2.58
CA LEU A 402 12.80 0.56 -2.92
C LEU A 402 11.89 1.44 -3.79
N ALA A 403 11.72 2.72 -3.47
CA ALA A 403 10.93 3.66 -4.27
C ALA A 403 11.48 3.82 -5.70
N ALA A 404 12.80 3.92 -5.85
CA ALA A 404 13.48 3.94 -7.14
C ALA A 404 13.24 2.63 -7.93
N ALA A 405 13.29 1.47 -7.27
CA ALA A 405 12.99 0.18 -7.89
C ALA A 405 11.53 0.07 -8.35
N VAL A 406 10.57 0.57 -7.56
CA VAL A 406 9.15 0.64 -7.94
C VAL A 406 8.98 1.51 -9.19
N ASP A 407 9.57 2.70 -9.21
CA ASP A 407 9.49 3.64 -10.32
C ASP A 407 10.08 3.06 -11.61
N LEU A 408 11.29 2.52 -11.54
CA LEU A 408 11.97 1.91 -12.68
C LEU A 408 11.25 0.67 -13.20
N SER A 409 10.52 -0.05 -12.34
CA SER A 409 9.73 -1.22 -12.75
C SER A 409 8.52 -0.83 -13.60
N ILE A 410 7.99 0.39 -13.47
CA ILE A 410 6.94 0.88 -14.38
C ILE A 410 7.46 0.89 -15.82
N GLU A 411 8.65 1.45 -16.04
CA GLU A 411 9.30 1.45 -17.36
C GLU A 411 9.76 0.05 -17.77
N ALA A 412 10.25 -0.76 -16.82
CA ALA A 412 10.73 -2.11 -17.10
C ALA A 412 9.59 -3.09 -17.48
N CYS A 413 8.34 -2.78 -17.15
CA CYS A 413 7.16 -3.58 -17.51
C CYS A 413 6.41 -3.09 -18.77
N VAL A 414 6.86 -2.01 -19.42
CA VAL A 414 6.33 -1.55 -20.73
C VAL A 414 6.46 -2.68 -21.77
N PRO A 415 5.54 -2.91 -22.71
CA PRO A 415 5.66 -4.03 -23.64
C PRO A 415 6.85 -3.81 -24.58
N PHE A 416 7.55 -4.89 -24.92
CA PHE A 416 8.78 -4.87 -25.71
C PHE A 416 8.51 -4.52 -27.19
N ARG A 417 7.30 -4.78 -27.69
CA ARG A 417 6.90 -4.41 -29.06
C ARG A 417 5.84 -3.33 -29.01
N ARG A 418 6.16 -2.11 -29.44
CA ARG A 418 5.11 -1.13 -29.77
C ARG A 418 4.50 -1.53 -31.11
N LYS A 419 3.22 -1.92 -31.13
CA LYS A 419 2.46 -1.89 -32.39
C LYS A 419 2.44 -0.44 -32.87
N ILE A 420 3.23 -0.13 -33.89
CA ILE A 420 3.06 1.10 -34.66
C ILE A 420 1.62 1.04 -35.17
N ARG A 421 0.76 1.93 -34.67
CA ARG A 421 -0.55 2.15 -35.27
C ARG A 421 -0.24 2.78 -36.63
N ARG A 422 -0.06 1.95 -37.68
CA ARG A 422 -0.05 2.44 -39.06
C ARG A 422 -1.41 3.10 -39.25
N GLY A 423 -1.42 4.43 -39.32
CA GLY A 423 -2.57 5.16 -39.78
C GLY A 423 -2.94 4.62 -41.15
N SER A 424 -4.11 4.01 -41.24
CA SER A 424 -4.76 3.76 -42.52
C SER A 424 -5.16 5.12 -43.07
N HIS A 425 -4.23 5.81 -43.71
CA HIS A 425 -4.57 6.85 -44.68
C HIS A 425 -5.04 6.11 -45.94
N SER A 426 -6.36 5.93 -46.05
CA SER A 426 -7.01 5.62 -47.31
C SER A 426 -6.87 6.84 -48.22
N TRP A 427 -6.23 6.65 -49.37
CA TRP A 427 -6.39 7.50 -50.55
C TRP A 427 -7.59 7.04 -51.35
#